data_AF-A0A7J6DWX2-F1
#
_entry.id   AF-A0A7J6DWX2-F1
#
_cell.length_a   1.000
_cell.length_b   1.000
_cell.length_c   1.000
_cell.angle_alpha   90.00
_cell.angle_beta   90.00
_cell.angle_gamma   90.00
#
_symmetry.space_group_name_H-M   'P 1'
#
loop_
_entity.id
_entity.type
_entity.pdbx_description
1 polymer ?
#
loop_
_entity_poly.entity_id
_entity_poly.type
_entity_poly.pdbx_seq_one_letter_code
_entity_poly.pdbx_strand_id
1 'polypeptide(L)'
;MAEPSDYNNQPGKSPRKELQGPRPTPLKINKGSHKIKKPPVVPQPSQPPVAAHQQQPPRQPVIIYTVSPKIIHTEASKFRDLVQRLTGLPASSTNFGICL
;
A
#
# COMPACT_ATOMS: atom_id res chain seq x y z
N MET A 1 53.10 -28.32 -2.63
CA MET A 1 51.95 -28.34 -3.57
C MET A 1 50.74 -27.84 -2.80
N ALA A 2 50.13 -26.75 -3.25
CA ALA A 2 49.23 -25.90 -2.47
C ALA A 2 47.73 -26.28 -2.62
N GLU A 3 47.05 -26.21 -1.47
CA GLU A 3 45.65 -25.89 -1.09
C GLU A 3 44.45 -25.90 -2.08
N PRO A 4 43.22 -26.18 -1.56
CA PRO A 4 41.97 -26.37 -2.28
C PRO A 4 41.28 -25.06 -2.68
N SER A 5 40.49 -25.10 -3.76
CA SER A 5 39.79 -23.92 -4.31
C SER A 5 38.47 -23.60 -3.60
N ASP A 6 38.45 -22.41 -3.00
CA ASP A 6 37.30 -21.66 -2.50
C ASP A 6 36.35 -21.25 -3.65
N TYR A 7 35.23 -21.94 -3.84
CA TYR A 7 34.16 -21.48 -4.74
C TYR A 7 33.23 -20.49 -4.01
N ASN A 8 33.69 -19.25 -3.96
CA ASN A 8 32.98 -17.97 -4.00
C ASN A 8 31.43 -18.04 -4.03
N ASN A 9 30.80 -17.89 -2.88
CA ASN A 9 29.37 -17.62 -2.72
C ASN A 9 29.12 -16.12 -3.00
N GLN A 10 28.72 -15.77 -4.23
CA GLN A 10 28.32 -14.39 -4.56
C GLN A 10 26.80 -14.22 -4.39
N PRO A 11 26.34 -13.44 -3.40
CA PRO A 11 24.93 -13.04 -3.34
C PRO A 11 24.60 -12.14 -4.53
N GLY A 12 23.53 -12.50 -5.24
CA GLY A 12 23.08 -11.86 -6.47
C GLY A 12 22.94 -10.34 -6.34
N LYS A 13 23.60 -9.62 -7.24
CA LYS A 13 23.46 -8.17 -7.40
C LYS A 13 22.07 -7.91 -7.99
N SER A 14 21.17 -7.33 -7.19
CA SER A 14 19.87 -6.88 -7.67
C SER A 14 20.03 -5.81 -8.77
N PRO A 15 19.20 -5.80 -9.84
CA PRO A 15 19.32 -4.82 -10.92
C PRO A 15 19.19 -3.39 -10.37
N ARG A 16 20.25 -2.60 -10.56
CA ARG A 16 20.32 -1.20 -10.16
C ARG A 16 19.36 -0.41 -11.06
N LYS A 17 18.17 -0.08 -10.54
CA LYS A 17 17.31 0.94 -11.16
C LYS A 17 18.08 2.25 -11.12
N GLU A 18 18.65 2.65 -12.25
CA GLU A 18 19.36 3.92 -12.37
C GLU A 18 18.33 5.04 -12.24
N LEU A 19 18.48 5.87 -11.20
CA LEU A 19 17.67 7.06 -11.03
C LEU A 19 18.09 8.03 -12.16
N GLN A 20 17.13 8.51 -12.93
CA GLN A 20 17.38 9.57 -13.91
C GLN A 20 17.68 10.87 -13.14
N GLY A 21 18.96 11.21 -13.02
CA GLY A 21 19.46 12.38 -12.31
C GLY A 21 20.38 12.05 -11.12
N PRO A 22 21.02 13.05 -10.49
CA PRO A 22 21.87 12.85 -9.34
C PRO A 22 21.13 12.14 -8.21
N ARG A 23 21.72 11.07 -7.68
CA ARG A 23 21.13 10.33 -6.56
C ARG A 23 21.00 11.26 -5.34
N PRO A 24 19.84 11.29 -4.66
CA PRO A 24 19.71 12.03 -3.41
C PRO A 24 20.69 11.50 -2.35
N THR A 25 21.10 12.37 -1.43
CA THR A 25 22.02 12.00 -0.36
C THR A 25 21.44 10.87 0.50
N PRO A 26 22.27 9.94 1.00
CA PRO A 26 21.81 8.88 1.89
C PRO A 26 21.13 9.46 3.13
N LEU A 27 20.05 8.79 3.58
CA LEU A 27 19.36 9.18 4.79
C LEU A 27 20.31 9.09 6.00
N LYS A 28 20.46 10.19 6.74
CA LYS A 28 21.21 10.21 7.99
C LYS A 28 20.34 9.69 9.13
N ILE A 29 20.61 8.47 9.58
CA ILE A 29 19.88 7.85 10.71
C ILE A 29 20.56 8.26 12.02
N ASN A 30 19.82 8.94 12.91
CA ASN A 30 20.29 9.25 14.26
C ASN A 30 20.15 8.00 15.16
N LYS A 31 21.05 7.82 16.15
CA LYS A 31 20.98 6.77 17.18
C LYS A 31 19.61 6.70 17.87
N GLY A 32 18.94 7.85 18.05
CA GLY A 32 17.59 7.94 18.60
C GLY A 32 16.48 7.37 17.69
N SER A 33 16.73 7.14 16.40
CA SER A 33 15.74 6.59 15.46
C SER A 33 15.21 5.22 15.91
N HIS A 34 16.05 4.41 16.54
CA HIS A 34 15.70 3.09 17.09
C HIS A 34 14.69 3.16 18.25
N LYS A 35 14.48 4.35 18.84
CA LYS A 35 13.51 4.57 19.92
C LYS A 35 12.15 5.03 19.41
N ILE A 36 12.02 5.34 18.11
CA ILE A 36 10.74 5.74 17.52
C ILE A 36 9.84 4.50 17.46
N LYS A 37 8.93 4.39 18.44
CA LYS A 37 7.85 3.40 18.42
C LYS A 37 6.67 3.99 17.66
N LYS A 38 6.02 3.16 16.82
CA LYS A 38 4.78 3.54 16.16
C LYS A 38 3.75 3.90 17.24
N PRO A 39 3.01 5.03 17.14
CA PRO A 39 1.95 5.34 18.07
C PRO A 39 0.96 4.17 18.16
N PRO A 40 0.40 3.89 19.36
CA PRO A 40 -0.67 2.90 19.49
C PRO A 40 -1.78 3.24 18.49
N VAL A 41 -2.15 2.27 17.66
CA VAL A 41 -3.33 2.40 16.79
C VAL A 41 -4.54 2.51 17.71
N VAL A 42 -5.23 3.65 17.66
CA VAL A 42 -6.49 3.84 18.39
C VAL A 42 -7.46 2.73 18.03
N PRO A 43 -8.18 2.12 19.00
CA PRO A 43 -9.15 1.09 18.70
C PRO A 43 -10.23 1.64 17.77
N GLN A 44 -10.39 1.03 16.59
CA GLN A 44 -11.59 1.24 15.78
C GLN A 44 -12.82 0.73 16.56
N PRO A 45 -13.98 1.40 16.47
CA PRO A 45 -15.17 1.12 17.27
C PRO A 45 -15.93 -0.18 16.89
N SER A 46 -15.25 -1.21 16.40
CA SER A 46 -15.89 -2.49 16.02
C SER A 46 -15.24 -3.74 16.63
N GLN A 47 -14.34 -3.60 17.61
CA GLN A 47 -13.71 -4.77 18.26
C GLN A 47 -13.82 -4.71 19.78
N PRO A 48 -14.15 -5.82 20.47
CA PRO A 48 -14.14 -5.86 21.92
C PRO A 48 -12.72 -5.61 22.46
N PRO A 49 -12.59 -5.01 23.66
CA PRO A 49 -11.30 -4.60 24.19
C PRO A 49 -10.48 -5.83 24.61
N VAL A 50 -9.44 -6.16 23.84
CA VAL A 50 -8.45 -7.16 24.24
C VAL A 50 -7.35 -6.48 25.04
N ALA A 51 -7.33 -6.80 26.34
CA ALA A 51 -6.26 -6.46 27.25
C ALA A 51 -4.92 -7.07 26.80
N ALA A 52 -3.85 -6.31 27.00
CA ALA A 52 -2.44 -6.69 27.11
C ALA A 52 -1.94 -7.96 26.37
N HIS A 53 -1.09 -7.72 25.35
CA HIS A 53 0.11 -8.51 25.01
C HIS A 53 0.02 -10.04 24.84
N GLN A 54 -1.15 -10.64 24.69
CA GLN A 54 -1.22 -12.00 24.19
C GLN A 54 -1.05 -11.98 22.67
N GLN A 55 -0.20 -12.89 22.20
CA GLN A 55 0.22 -13.12 20.83
C GLN A 55 -1.00 -13.35 19.93
N GLN A 56 -1.68 -12.27 19.53
CA GLN A 56 -2.68 -12.40 18.49
C GLN A 56 -1.96 -12.77 17.20
N PRO A 57 -2.39 -13.85 16.52
CA PRO A 57 -1.83 -14.17 15.23
C PRO A 57 -1.94 -12.93 14.32
N PRO A 58 -0.91 -12.64 13.51
CA PRO A 58 -0.95 -11.51 12.60
C PRO A 58 -2.24 -11.57 11.78
N ARG A 59 -3.00 -10.47 11.76
CA ARG A 59 -4.20 -10.39 10.93
C ARG A 59 -3.79 -10.68 9.49
N GLN A 60 -4.40 -11.70 8.90
CA GLN A 60 -4.13 -12.05 7.51
C GLN A 60 -4.59 -10.91 6.61
N PRO A 61 -3.85 -10.57 5.53
CA PRO A 61 -4.29 -9.60 4.55
C PRO A 61 -5.63 -10.03 3.95
N VAL A 62 -6.60 -9.12 3.91
CA VAL A 62 -7.86 -9.34 3.22
C VAL A 62 -7.62 -9.12 1.73
N ILE A 63 -7.76 -10.17 0.92
CA ILE A 63 -7.74 -10.05 -0.53
C ILE A 63 -9.10 -9.49 -0.96
N ILE A 64 -9.15 -8.18 -1.20
CA ILE A 64 -10.39 -7.48 -1.56
C ILE A 64 -10.80 -7.71 -3.02
N TYR A 65 -9.93 -8.28 -3.86
CA TYR A 65 -10.24 -8.62 -5.25
C TYR A 65 -9.58 -9.95 -5.65
N THR A 66 -10.40 -10.96 -5.93
CA THR A 66 -10.00 -12.23 -6.55
C THR A 66 -10.48 -12.33 -8.00
N VAL A 67 -11.35 -11.42 -8.41
CA VAL A 67 -11.97 -11.38 -9.73
C VAL A 67 -11.61 -10.06 -10.39
N SER A 68 -11.26 -10.12 -11.68
CA SER A 68 -10.98 -8.93 -12.47
C SER A 68 -12.23 -8.05 -12.62
N PRO A 69 -12.08 -6.71 -12.58
CA PRO A 69 -13.19 -5.80 -12.85
C PRO A 69 -13.81 -6.00 -14.23
N LYS A 70 -15.10 -5.73 -14.36
CA LYS A 70 -15.80 -5.76 -15.65
C LYS A 70 -15.59 -4.45 -16.41
N ILE A 71 -15.05 -4.54 -17.62
CA ILE A 71 -14.92 -3.39 -18.51
C ILE A 71 -16.27 -3.03 -19.12
N ILE A 72 -16.58 -1.73 -19.17
CA ILE A 72 -17.78 -1.19 -19.81
C ILE A 72 -17.34 -0.22 -20.90
N HIS A 73 -17.75 -0.49 -22.13
CA HIS A 73 -17.53 0.40 -23.27
C HIS A 73 -18.76 1.29 -23.46
N THR A 74 -18.53 2.59 -23.64
CA THR A 74 -19.60 3.56 -23.88
C THR A 74 -19.09 4.67 -24.79
N GLU A 75 -20.01 5.29 -25.51
CA GLU A 75 -19.75 6.56 -26.19
C GLU A 75 -19.47 7.67 -25.17
N ALA A 76 -18.60 8.61 -25.53
CA ALA A 76 -18.22 9.73 -24.68
C ALA A 76 -19.42 10.56 -24.23
N SER A 77 -20.43 10.72 -25.10
CA SER A 77 -21.66 11.45 -24.82
C SER A 77 -22.49 10.85 -23.68
N LYS A 78 -22.37 9.54 -23.42
CA LYS A 78 -23.14 8.81 -22.40
C LYS A 78 -22.34 8.52 -21.14
N PHE A 79 -21.05 8.89 -21.10
CA PHE A 79 -20.16 8.56 -20.00
C PHE A 79 -20.65 9.12 -18.66
N ARG A 80 -21.09 10.38 -18.64
CA ARG A 80 -21.55 11.04 -17.42
C ARG A 80 -22.77 10.35 -16.81
N ASP A 81 -23.78 10.06 -17.62
CA ASP A 81 -24.99 9.38 -17.16
C ASP A 81 -24.70 7.96 -16.67
N LEU A 82 -23.81 7.23 -17.37
CA LEU A 82 -23.38 5.89 -16.97
C LEU A 82 -22.70 5.92 -15.60
N VAL A 83 -21.74 6.83 -15.41
CA VAL A 83 -21.03 6.98 -14.13
C VAL A 83 -22.03 7.32 -13.03
N GLN A 84 -22.91 8.31 -13.24
CA GLN A 84 -23.93 8.70 -12.26
C GLN A 84 -24.82 7.52 -11.84
N ARG A 85 -25.31 6.72 -12.80
CA ARG A 85 -26.13 5.55 -12.53
C ARG A 85 -25.40 4.46 -11.75
N LEU A 86 -24.12 4.21 -12.06
CA LEU A 86 -23.32 3.18 -11.40
C LEU A 86 -22.81 3.60 -10.01
N THR A 87 -22.58 4.90 -9.80
CA THR A 87 -22.13 5.44 -8.51
C THR A 87 -23.26 5.88 -7.61
N GLY A 88 -24.49 5.96 -8.12
CA GLY A 88 -25.66 6.41 -7.35
C GLY A 88 -25.63 7.90 -7.03
N LEU A 89 -24.80 8.69 -7.72
CA LEU A 89 -24.81 10.15 -7.57
C LEU A 89 -25.90 10.74 -8.49
N PRO A 90 -26.89 11.49 -7.95
CA PRO A 90 -27.86 12.14 -8.80
C PRO A 90 -27.17 13.17 -9.69
N ALA A 91 -27.66 13.33 -10.93
CA ALA A 91 -27.30 14.42 -11.83
C ALA A 91 -27.85 15.75 -11.30
N SER A 92 -27.40 16.20 -10.13
CA SER A 92 -27.85 17.48 -9.60
C SER A 92 -27.08 18.60 -10.28
N SER A 93 -27.73 19.27 -11.23
CA SER A 93 -27.54 20.70 -11.40
C SER A 93 -27.57 21.36 -10.02
N THR A 94 -26.48 22.04 -9.66
CA THR A 94 -26.32 22.83 -8.43
C THR A 94 -25.97 22.03 -7.16
N ASN A 95 -24.82 22.42 -6.58
CA ASN A 95 -24.28 22.15 -5.24
C ASN A 95 -25.13 21.32 -4.27
N PHE A 96 -24.62 20.14 -3.86
CA PHE A 96 -24.68 19.70 -2.46
C PHE A 96 -23.58 18.67 -2.17
N GLY A 97 -22.95 18.81 -1.00
CA GLY A 97 -21.69 18.17 -0.63
C GLY A 97 -21.68 16.64 -0.62
N ILE A 98 -20.59 16.10 -1.17
CA ILE A 98 -20.16 14.73 -0.93
C ILE A 98 -19.55 14.64 0.47
N CYS A 99 -20.23 13.96 1.39
CA CYS A 99 -19.63 13.50 2.64
C CYS A 99 -18.61 12.40 2.32
N LEU A 100 -17.33 12.76 2.37
CA LEU A 100 -16.22 11.86 2.71
C LEU A 100 -15.75 12.21 4.12
#